data_AF-A0A3M0C065-F1
#
_entry.id   AF-A0A3M0C065-F1
#
_cell.length_a   1.000
_cell.length_b   1.000
_cell.length_c   1.000
_cell.angle_alpha   90.00
_cell.angle_beta   90.00
_cell.angle_gamma   90.00
#
_symmetry.space_group_name_H-M   'P 1'
#
loop_
_entity.id
_entity.type
_entity.pdbx_description
1 polymer ?
#
loop_
_entity_poly.entity_id
_entity_poly.type
_entity_poly.pdbx_seq_one_letter_code
_entity_poly.pdbx_strand_id
1 'polypeptide(L)'
;MSNLVKFLIHHAAVGFGLAVIAVGLMVWADIANLGTLASGSDMGIVGLVILTVFMGLTLSSAQMGFAVMLLRDDGDKGGKGGRVRWLYRLFAAPAPVAVRAKD
;
A
#
# COMPACT_ATOMS: atom_id res chain seq x y z
N MET A 1 -22.49 5.44 -5.65
CA MET A 1 -21.10 5.66 -5.16
C MET A 1 -20.19 5.92 -6.35
N SER A 2 -19.35 6.95 -6.29
CA SER A 2 -18.41 7.31 -7.37
C SER A 2 -17.34 6.23 -7.56
N ASN A 3 -16.79 6.13 -8.78
CA ASN A 3 -15.79 5.12 -9.11
C ASN A 3 -14.49 5.26 -8.29
N LEU A 4 -14.14 6.49 -7.89
CA LEU A 4 -12.96 6.79 -7.07
C LEU A 4 -13.10 6.26 -5.64
N VAL A 5 -14.28 6.38 -5.03
CA VAL A 5 -14.50 5.86 -3.66
C VAL A 5 -14.38 4.33 -3.65
N LYS A 6 -14.90 3.64 -4.66
CA LYS A 6 -14.75 2.18 -4.81
C LYS A 6 -13.29 1.78 -5.00
N PHE A 7 -12.56 2.54 -5.83
CA PHE A 7 -11.14 2.33 -6.05
C PHE A 7 -10.35 2.46 -4.75
N LEU A 8 -10.61 3.51 -3.96
CA LEU A 8 -9.91 3.76 -2.70
C LEU A 8 -10.21 2.68 -1.65
N ILE A 9 -11.48 2.33 -1.47
CA ILE A 9 -11.90 1.28 -0.53
C ILE A 9 -11.26 -0.07 -0.89
N HIS A 10 -11.15 -0.40 -2.18
CA HIS A 10 -10.51 -1.63 -2.62
C HIS A 10 -9.03 -1.69 -2.18
N HIS A 11 -8.28 -0.62 -2.37
CA HIS A 11 -6.87 -0.56 -1.97
C HIS A 11 -6.70 -0.48 -0.44
N ALA A 12 -7.62 0.17 0.26
CA ALA A 12 -7.67 0.16 1.71
C ALA A 12 -7.86 -1.28 2.24
N ALA A 13 -8.83 -2.01 1.70
CA ALA A 13 -9.10 -3.40 2.09
C ALA A 13 -7.89 -4.31 1.79
N VAL A 14 -7.21 -4.12 0.67
CA VAL A 14 -5.98 -4.86 0.33
C VAL A 14 -4.87 -4.56 1.35
N GLY A 15 -4.63 -3.28 1.68
CA GLY A 15 -3.63 -2.90 2.68
C GLY A 15 -3.93 -3.43 4.07
N PHE A 16 -5.21 -3.42 4.48
CA PHE A 16 -5.63 -4.01 5.76
C PHE A 16 -5.44 -5.53 5.77
N GLY A 17 -5.81 -6.23 4.68
CA GLY A 17 -5.60 -7.67 4.56
C GLY A 17 -4.13 -8.06 4.67
N LEU A 18 -3.23 -7.29 4.05
CA LEU A 18 -1.78 -7.47 4.19
C LEU A 18 -1.31 -7.26 5.64
N ALA A 19 -1.90 -6.32 6.37
CA ALA A 19 -1.57 -6.10 7.78
C ALA A 19 -1.96 -7.27 8.68
N VAL A 20 -3.15 -7.86 8.47
CA VAL A 20 -3.58 -9.05 9.21
C VAL A 20 -2.61 -10.20 8.98
N ILE A 21 -2.18 -10.40 7.73
CA ILE A 21 -1.17 -11.42 7.39
C ILE A 21 0.16 -11.10 8.08
N ALA A 22 0.62 -9.85 8.03
CA ALA A 22 1.87 -9.45 8.66
C ALA A 22 1.85 -9.68 10.18
N VAL A 23 0.79 -9.26 10.87
CA VAL A 23 0.65 -9.48 12.32
C VAL A 23 0.52 -10.97 12.63
N GLY A 24 -0.22 -11.74 11.84
CA GLY A 24 -0.29 -13.20 11.98
C GLY A 24 1.09 -13.86 11.87
N LEU A 25 1.92 -13.41 10.92
CA LEU A 25 3.30 -13.87 10.79
C LEU A 25 4.18 -13.42 11.97
N MET A 26 4.00 -12.20 12.50
CA MET A 26 4.72 -11.74 13.69
C MET A 26 4.41 -12.60 14.92
N VAL A 27 3.13 -12.94 15.12
CA VAL A 27 2.68 -13.82 16.21
C VAL A 27 3.19 -15.25 16.01
N TRP A 28 3.13 -15.77 14.79
CA TRP A 28 3.58 -17.11 14.47
C TRP A 28 5.10 -17.28 14.62
N ALA A 29 5.88 -16.30 14.18
CA ALA A 29 7.34 -16.30 14.34
C ALA A 29 7.80 -15.82 15.73
N ASP A 30 6.85 -15.55 16.64
CA ASP A 30 7.07 -15.02 17.98
C ASP A 30 8.04 -13.83 18.04
N ILE A 31 7.86 -12.88 17.11
CA ILE A 31 8.74 -11.72 17.00
C ILE A 31 8.64 -10.92 18.31
N ALA A 32 9.78 -10.69 18.96
CA ALA A 32 9.85 -10.03 20.26
C ALA A 32 8.98 -10.69 21.35
N ASN A 33 8.81 -12.02 21.29
CA ASN A 33 7.92 -12.79 22.18
C ASN A 33 6.44 -12.38 22.11
N LEU A 34 5.97 -11.77 21.01
CA LEU A 34 4.59 -11.31 20.89
C LEU A 34 3.54 -12.43 21.01
N GLY A 35 3.78 -13.58 20.39
CA GLY A 35 2.88 -14.72 20.47
C GLY A 35 2.83 -15.31 21.87
N THR A 36 3.99 -15.47 22.50
CA THR A 36 4.10 -15.92 23.89
C THR A 36 3.40 -14.94 24.83
N LEU A 37 3.63 -13.63 24.68
CA LEU A 37 2.98 -12.57 25.48
C LEU A 37 1.47 -12.53 25.27
N ALA A 38 1.00 -12.66 24.04
CA ALA A 38 -0.42 -12.69 23.74
C ALA A 38 -1.12 -13.92 24.32
N SER A 39 -0.43 -15.06 24.43
CA SER A 39 -0.99 -16.28 25.01
C SER A 39 -1.01 -16.30 26.55
N GLY A 40 -0.03 -15.65 27.20
CA GLY A 40 0.11 -15.61 28.65
C GLY A 40 -0.59 -14.42 29.34
N SER A 41 -1.16 -13.49 28.58
CA SER A 41 -1.78 -12.26 29.11
C SER A 41 -3.29 -12.29 28.96
N ASP A 42 -4.00 -11.92 30.03
CA ASP A 42 -5.46 -11.76 30.05
C ASP A 42 -5.94 -10.70 29.03
N MET A 43 -5.06 -9.75 28.69
CA MET A 43 -5.27 -8.70 27.70
C MET A 43 -4.64 -9.00 26.33
N GLY A 44 -4.11 -10.22 26.12
CA GLY A 44 -3.37 -10.57 24.91
C GLY A 44 -4.17 -10.39 23.62
N ILE A 45 -5.43 -10.82 23.61
CA ILE A 45 -6.35 -10.64 22.47
C ILE A 45 -6.60 -9.15 22.19
N VAL A 46 -6.79 -8.34 23.24
CA VAL A 46 -6.99 -6.90 23.09
C VAL A 46 -5.76 -6.25 22.47
N GLY A 47 -4.56 -6.64 22.93
CA GLY A 47 -3.29 -6.19 22.36
C GLY A 47 -3.17 -6.55 20.87
N LEU A 48 -3.50 -7.80 20.50
CA LEU A 48 -3.48 -8.25 19.11
C LEU A 48 -4.48 -7.48 18.23
N VAL A 49 -5.67 -7.20 18.74
CA VAL A 49 -6.68 -6.41 18.02
C VAL A 49 -6.18 -4.99 17.79
N ILE A 50 -5.66 -4.33 18.84
CA ILE A 50 -5.11 -2.97 18.72
C ILE A 50 -3.95 -2.96 17.72
N LEU A 51 -2.98 -3.87 17.88
CA LEU A 51 -1.84 -4.00 16.97
C LEU A 51 -2.31 -4.18 15.51
N THR A 52 -3.26 -5.09 15.28
CA THR A 52 -3.79 -5.38 13.95
C THR A 52 -4.52 -4.17 13.35
N VAL A 53 -5.31 -3.46 14.15
CA VAL A 53 -6.01 -2.25 13.68
C VAL A 53 -5.02 -1.15 13.34
N PHE A 54 -4.06 -0.84 14.21
CA PHE A 54 -3.08 0.21 13.95
C PHE A 54 -2.19 -0.13 12.74
N MET A 55 -1.63 -1.35 12.68
CA MET A 55 -0.87 -1.82 11.52
C MET A 55 -1.73 -1.80 10.24
N GLY A 56 -2.99 -2.23 10.37
CA GLY A 56 -4.00 -2.21 9.33
C GLY A 56 -4.23 -0.83 8.76
N LEU A 57 -4.45 0.17 9.62
CA LEU A 57 -4.64 1.55 9.21
C LEU A 57 -3.39 2.11 8.55
N THR A 58 -2.20 1.83 9.09
CA THR A 58 -0.91 2.28 8.50
C THR A 58 -0.69 1.71 7.11
N LEU A 59 -0.86 0.40 6.91
CA LEU A 59 -0.66 -0.24 5.60
C LEU A 59 -1.78 0.10 4.61
N SER A 60 -3.03 0.23 5.08
CA SER A 60 -4.14 0.73 4.25
C SER A 60 -3.86 2.13 3.73
N SER A 61 -3.38 3.02 4.61
CA SER A 61 -3.00 4.40 4.25
C SER A 61 -1.91 4.40 3.17
N ALA A 62 -0.85 3.63 3.36
CA ALA A 62 0.24 3.51 2.39
C ALA A 62 -0.23 2.95 1.03
N GLN A 63 -1.06 1.90 1.03
CA GLN A 63 -1.60 1.30 -0.19
C GLN A 63 -2.54 2.25 -0.95
N MET A 64 -3.39 2.98 -0.22
CA MET A 64 -4.23 4.02 -0.80
C MET A 64 -3.38 5.12 -1.45
N GLY A 65 -2.33 5.61 -0.77
CA GLY A 65 -1.40 6.59 -1.31
C GLY A 65 -0.70 6.09 -2.58
N PHE A 66 -0.22 4.84 -2.57
CA PHE A 66 0.40 4.20 -3.72
C PHE A 66 -0.57 4.06 -4.91
N ALA A 67 -1.81 3.67 -4.65
CA ALA A 67 -2.85 3.56 -5.66
C ALA A 67 -3.17 4.90 -6.32
N VAL A 68 -3.25 5.97 -5.53
CA VAL A 68 -3.45 7.34 -6.04
C VAL A 68 -2.26 7.80 -6.88
N MET A 69 -1.02 7.53 -6.46
CA MET A 69 0.19 7.87 -7.24
C MET A 69 0.28 7.11 -8.58
N LEU A 70 -0.35 5.94 -8.67
CA LEU A 70 -0.42 5.14 -9.89
C LEU A 70 -1.63 5.46 -10.78
N LEU A 71 -2.57 6.28 -10.30
CA LEU A 71 -3.74 6.68 -11.07
C LEU A 71 -3.29 7.65 -12.19
N ARG A 72 -3.61 7.32 -13.44
CA ARG A 72 -3.29 8.14 -14.61
C ARG A 72 -4.45 9.07 -14.92
N ASP A 73 -4.16 10.24 -15.47
CA ASP A 73 -5.20 11.17 -15.92
C ASP A 73 -5.77 10.67 -17.26
N ASP A 74 -7.04 10.27 -17.25
CA ASP A 74 -7.74 9.62 -18.37
C ASP A 74 -8.23 10.66 -19.42
N GLY A 75 -7.36 11.61 -19.78
CA GLY A 75 -7.63 12.67 -20.76
C GLY A 75 -7.38 12.29 -22.22
N ASP A 76 -6.85 11.09 -22.50
CA ASP A 76 -6.62 10.62 -23.87
C ASP A 76 -6.97 9.13 -24.01
N LYS A 77 -7.64 8.80 -25.10
CA LYS A 77 -8.39 7.55 -25.30
C LYS A 77 -7.51 6.30 -25.18
N GLY A 78 -7.88 5.37 -24.29
CA GLY A 78 -7.62 3.94 -24.47
C GLY A 78 -7.02 3.20 -23.28
N GLY A 79 -7.72 2.15 -22.86
CA GLY A 79 -7.10 0.94 -22.28
C GLY A 79 -7.22 0.76 -20.77
N LYS A 80 -8.16 -0.10 -20.36
CA LYS A 80 -8.20 -0.75 -19.05
C LYS A 80 -6.85 -1.38 -18.71
N GLY A 81 -6.27 -1.00 -17.57
CA GLY A 81 -5.28 -1.83 -16.86
C GLY A 81 -3.81 -1.65 -17.25
N GLY A 82 -3.26 -0.43 -17.13
CA GLY A 82 -1.81 -0.20 -17.11
C GLY A 82 -1.17 -0.62 -15.79
N ARG A 83 -1.25 -1.91 -15.43
CA ARG A 83 -0.88 -2.44 -14.10
C ARG A 83 0.57 -2.16 -13.63
N VAL A 84 1.45 -1.58 -14.46
CA VAL A 84 2.91 -1.68 -14.24
C VAL A 84 3.77 -0.56 -14.87
N ARG A 85 3.28 0.64 -15.21
CA ARG A 85 4.07 1.63 -15.98
C ARG A 85 5.01 2.57 -15.17
N TRP A 86 5.35 2.28 -13.90
CA TRP A 86 6.30 3.13 -13.14
C TRP A 86 7.53 2.40 -12.60
N LEU A 87 7.57 1.07 -12.64
CA LEU A 87 8.86 0.43 -12.91
C LEU A 87 9.46 1.03 -14.20
N TYR A 88 8.65 1.33 -15.22
CA TYR A 88 9.09 1.97 -16.47
C TYR A 88 9.75 3.36 -16.32
N ARG A 89 9.55 4.12 -15.23
CA ARG A 89 10.12 5.48 -15.09
C ARG A 89 11.38 5.59 -14.22
N LEU A 90 11.65 4.60 -13.37
CA LEU A 90 12.98 4.40 -12.80
C LEU A 90 13.95 3.74 -13.82
N PHE A 91 13.43 3.14 -14.90
CA PHE A 91 14.14 2.81 -16.15
C PHE A 91 13.96 3.87 -17.27
N ALA A 92 13.25 4.97 -17.03
CA ALA A 92 13.09 6.04 -18.03
C ALA A 92 14.18 7.09 -17.82
N ALA A 93 15.11 7.10 -18.76
CA ALA A 93 16.23 8.02 -18.91
C ALA A 93 15.83 9.51 -18.77
N PRO A 94 16.76 10.37 -18.35
CA PRO A 94 16.54 11.82 -18.32
C PRO A 94 16.17 12.31 -19.73
N ALA A 95 15.14 13.14 -19.80
CA ALA A 95 14.68 13.74 -21.05
C ALA A 95 15.78 14.68 -21.60
N PRO A 96 16.26 14.49 -22.84
CA PRO A 96 17.26 15.37 -23.41
C PRO A 96 16.64 16.74 -23.67
N VAL A 97 17.18 17.77 -23.01
CA VAL A 97 16.85 19.16 -23.27
C VAL A 97 17.78 19.64 -24.39
N ALA A 98 17.23 19.88 -25.58
CA ALA A 98 17.99 20.46 -26.67
C ALA A 98 18.27 21.94 -26.35
N VAL A 99 19.51 22.25 -25.97
CA VAL A 99 19.97 23.62 -25.83
C VAL A 99 20.18 24.18 -27.23
N ARG A 100 19.31 25.10 -27.65
CA ARG A 100 19.50 25.85 -28.89
C ARG A 100 20.58 26.89 -28.65
N ALA A 101 21.78 26.64 -29.15
CA ALA A 101 22.83 27.64 -29.23
C ALA A 101 22.32 28.81 -30.09
N LYS A 102 22.48 30.03 -29.57
CA LYS A 102 22.09 31.28 -30.22
C LYS A 102 23.39 31.98 -30.60
N ASP A 103 23.65 32.05 -31.90
CA ASP A 103 24.71 32.86 -32.51
C ASP A 103 24.40 34.37 -32.37
#